data_AF-A0A516PVH2-F1
#
_entry.id   AF-A0A516PVH2-F1
#
_cell.length_a   1.000
_cell.length_b   1.000
_cell.length_c   1.000
_cell.angle_alpha   90.00
_cell.angle_beta   90.00
_cell.angle_gamma   90.00
#
_symmetry.space_group_name_H-M   'P 1'
#
loop_
_entity.id
_entity.type
_entity.pdbx_description
1 polymer ?
#
loop_
_entity_poly.entity_id
_entity_poly.type
_entity_poly.pdbx_seq_one_letter_code
_entity_poly.pdbx_strand_id
1 'polypeptide(L)'
;MRSFFRAAGALIVAITLCLLATGTAAAIPGNGPAPSIRGDNTQITFTSLGPGQAVRGYIADLDNPFDSSVEPYPSSDPTAGFSPLNESFAGILRGTPAGGGAETSLYCIDIRTTTQIGIGYELGTWDESNVPNVGLVARILNEYYPQTDAPAGLTTNQRAAAVQAAIWYFTDKYVLAVIGHR
;
A
#
# COMPACT_ATOMS: atom_id res chain seq x y z
N MET A 1 61.67 -4.95 37.30
CA MET A 1 61.72 -4.75 35.83
C MET A 1 60.29 -4.66 35.31
N ARG A 2 60.08 -3.75 34.34
CA ARG A 2 58.83 -3.34 33.67
C ARG A 2 57.95 -4.56 33.27
N SER A 3 56.62 -4.53 33.25
CA SER A 3 55.78 -3.63 32.43
C SER A 3 54.30 -3.67 32.83
N PHE A 4 53.63 -2.55 32.59
CA PHE A 4 52.19 -2.31 32.66
C PHE A 4 51.42 -3.05 31.56
N PHE A 5 50.23 -3.56 31.85
CA PHE A 5 49.10 -3.59 30.91
C PHE A 5 47.79 -3.34 31.65
N ARG A 6 47.12 -2.24 31.28
CA ARG A 6 45.74 -1.91 31.65
C ARG A 6 44.79 -2.68 30.72
N ALA A 7 43.69 -3.21 31.23
CA ALA A 7 42.47 -3.35 30.44
C ALA A 7 41.26 -3.27 31.35
N ALA A 8 40.53 -2.16 31.19
CA ALA A 8 39.25 -1.90 31.81
C ALA A 8 38.13 -2.63 31.07
N GLY A 9 37.13 -3.07 31.84
CA GLY A 9 35.69 -3.01 31.53
C GLY A 9 35.16 -3.62 30.22
N ALA A 10 34.26 -4.59 30.38
CA ALA A 10 33.08 -4.67 29.53
C ALA A 10 31.94 -5.33 30.33
N LEU A 11 31.02 -4.50 30.82
CA LEU A 11 29.72 -4.91 31.36
C LEU A 11 28.88 -5.41 30.17
N ILE A 12 28.56 -6.70 30.14
CA ILE A 12 27.69 -7.29 29.11
C ILE A 12 26.26 -6.86 29.42
N VAL A 13 25.78 -5.82 28.76
CA VAL A 13 24.35 -5.46 28.73
C VAL A 13 23.73 -6.29 27.60
N ALA A 14 23.00 -7.33 27.97
CA ALA A 14 22.14 -8.07 27.05
C ALA A 14 20.96 -7.15 26.67
N ILE A 15 21.06 -6.47 25.53
CA ILE A 15 19.93 -5.77 24.93
C ILE A 15 19.07 -6.81 24.22
N THR A 16 17.99 -7.21 24.88
CA THR A 16 16.91 -7.98 24.28
C THR A 16 16.28 -7.11 23.19
N LEU A 17 16.58 -7.42 21.94
CA LEU A 17 16.00 -6.77 20.77
C LEU A 17 14.54 -7.23 20.66
N CYS A 18 13.62 -6.48 21.28
CA CYS A 18 12.19 -6.59 20.98
C CYS A 18 11.98 -6.20 19.52
N LEU A 19 11.80 -7.19 18.66
CA LEU A 19 11.24 -7.04 17.32
C LEU A 19 9.80 -6.51 17.47
N LEU A 20 9.66 -5.19 17.50
CA LEU A 20 8.38 -4.54 17.25
C LEU A 20 8.12 -4.70 15.75
N ALA A 21 7.28 -5.66 15.39
CA ALA A 21 6.70 -5.74 14.06
C ALA A 21 5.80 -4.51 13.87
N THR A 22 6.33 -3.47 13.23
CA THR A 22 5.51 -2.36 12.71
C THR A 22 4.68 -2.92 11.57
N GLY A 23 3.39 -3.19 11.84
CA GLY A 23 2.47 -3.66 10.81
C GLY A 23 2.34 -2.61 9.70
N THR A 24 2.61 -3.00 8.46
CA THR A 24 2.36 -2.14 7.30
C THR A 24 0.86 -2.04 7.06
N ALA A 25 0.33 -0.83 7.18
CA ALA A 25 -1.06 -0.49 6.92
C ALA A 25 -1.35 -0.46 5.41
N ALA A 26 -2.05 -1.45 4.88
CA ALA A 26 -2.17 -1.63 3.45
C ALA A 26 -3.41 -2.49 3.17
N ALA A 27 -4.37 -2.09 2.29
CA ALA A 27 -5.62 -2.87 2.21
C ALA A 27 -6.76 -2.62 1.15
N ILE A 28 -7.53 -3.67 0.80
CA ILE A 28 -8.76 -3.75 -0.04
C ILE A 28 -10.10 -3.49 0.70
N PRO A 29 -11.09 -2.72 0.22
CA PRO A 29 -12.39 -2.56 0.90
C PRO A 29 -13.30 -3.81 0.92
N GLY A 30 -13.77 -4.20 2.12
CA GLY A 30 -14.76 -5.27 2.36
C GLY A 30 -16.21 -4.79 2.43
N ASN A 31 -17.15 -5.73 2.30
CA ASN A 31 -18.60 -5.47 2.34
C ASN A 31 -19.15 -5.57 3.76
N GLY A 32 -19.41 -4.41 4.40
CA GLY A 32 -20.20 -4.30 5.63
C GLY A 32 -19.54 -3.42 6.70
N PRO A 33 -20.31 -2.88 7.66
CA PRO A 33 -19.72 -2.27 8.84
C PRO A 33 -19.17 -3.38 9.73
N ALA A 34 -17.87 -3.64 9.65
CA ALA A 34 -17.20 -4.36 10.73
C ALA A 34 -17.24 -3.52 12.00
N PRO A 35 -17.17 -4.15 13.19
CA PRO A 35 -16.84 -3.43 14.41
C PRO A 35 -15.60 -2.59 14.13
N SER A 36 -15.61 -1.32 14.50
CA SER A 36 -14.42 -0.48 14.37
C SER A 36 -13.29 -1.14 15.16
N ILE A 37 -12.34 -1.78 14.47
CA ILE A 37 -11.14 -2.33 15.10
C ILE A 37 -10.20 -1.15 15.27
N ARG A 38 -10.52 -0.32 16.27
CA ARG A 38 -9.74 0.83 16.67
C ARG A 38 -8.89 0.41 17.87
N GLY A 39 -7.60 0.18 17.64
CA GLY A 39 -6.63 0.06 18.72
C GLY A 39 -6.40 1.41 19.39
N ASP A 40 -5.94 1.42 20.64
CA ASP A 40 -5.66 2.64 21.43
C ASP A 40 -4.62 3.56 20.75
N ASN A 41 -3.81 3.01 19.86
CA ASN A 41 -2.80 3.70 19.05
C ASN A 41 -3.31 4.16 17.68
N THR A 42 -4.60 4.05 17.37
CA THR A 42 -5.15 4.49 16.09
C THR A 42 -4.92 5.98 15.87
N GLN A 43 -4.25 6.34 14.78
CA GLN A 43 -3.95 7.73 14.39
C GLN A 43 -4.82 8.20 13.22
N ILE A 44 -5.25 7.31 12.34
CA ILE A 44 -6.20 7.60 11.27
C ILE A 44 -7.21 6.46 11.14
N THR A 45 -8.46 6.75 10.83
CA THR A 45 -9.50 5.74 10.61
C THR A 45 -10.03 5.86 9.19
N PHE A 46 -10.12 4.75 8.46
CA PHE A 46 -10.81 4.73 7.17
C PHE A 46 -12.31 4.91 7.39
N THR A 47 -12.91 5.96 6.84
CA THR A 47 -14.27 6.41 7.14
C THR A 47 -15.23 6.36 5.95
N SER A 48 -14.76 6.57 4.72
CA SER A 48 -15.62 6.53 3.54
C SER A 48 -14.86 6.29 2.24
N LEU A 49 -15.55 5.86 1.19
CA LEU A 49 -14.98 5.73 -0.15
C LEU A 49 -15.06 7.08 -0.89
N GLY A 50 -14.00 7.44 -1.61
CA GLY A 50 -13.96 8.56 -2.55
C GLY A 50 -14.19 8.12 -4.00
N PRO A 51 -13.72 8.92 -4.98
CA PRO A 51 -13.74 8.53 -6.38
C PRO A 51 -13.02 7.20 -6.61
N GLY A 52 -13.63 6.34 -7.43
CA GLY A 52 -13.12 5.02 -7.74
C GLY A 52 -14.15 4.19 -8.51
N GLN A 53 -13.73 3.02 -8.99
CA GLN A 53 -14.59 2.06 -9.68
C GLN A 53 -14.05 0.64 -9.52
N ALA A 54 -14.88 -0.36 -9.81
CA ALA A 54 -14.45 -1.73 -9.88
C ALA A 54 -13.41 -1.93 -11.01
N VAL A 55 -12.46 -2.83 -10.80
CA VAL A 55 -11.44 -3.21 -11.78
C VAL A 55 -11.34 -4.72 -11.90
N ARG A 56 -10.92 -5.17 -13.08
CA ARG A 56 -10.66 -6.57 -13.38
C ARG A 56 -9.19 -6.72 -13.69
N GLY A 57 -8.57 -7.80 -13.23
CA GLY A 57 -7.15 -7.98 -13.42
C GLY A 57 -6.63 -9.31 -12.91
N TYR A 58 -5.32 -9.33 -12.74
CA TYR A 58 -4.51 -10.48 -12.43
C TYR A 58 -3.44 -10.08 -11.42
N ILE A 59 -3.17 -10.94 -10.45
CA ILE A 59 -2.11 -10.74 -9.48
C ILE A 59 -1.06 -11.83 -9.64
N ALA A 60 0.21 -11.46 -9.59
CA ALA A 60 1.29 -12.42 -9.64
C ALA A 60 1.27 -13.31 -8.38
N ASP A 61 1.58 -14.59 -8.53
CA ASP A 61 1.82 -15.49 -7.40
C ASP A 61 2.98 -14.96 -6.54
N LEU A 62 3.00 -15.29 -5.24
CA LEU A 62 3.94 -14.68 -4.28
C LEU A 62 5.42 -14.93 -4.63
N ASP A 63 5.72 -16.06 -5.25
CA ASP A 63 7.05 -16.46 -5.70
C ASP A 63 7.35 -16.09 -7.16
N ASN A 64 6.43 -15.37 -7.83
CA ASN A 64 6.63 -14.97 -9.21
C ASN A 64 7.82 -14.00 -9.33
N PRO A 65 8.81 -14.28 -10.22
CA PRO A 65 10.01 -13.47 -10.37
C PRO A 65 9.80 -12.13 -11.09
N PHE A 66 8.58 -11.83 -11.58
CA PHE A 66 8.25 -10.58 -12.27
C PHE A 66 8.65 -9.36 -11.42
N ASP A 67 9.43 -8.45 -12.00
CA ASP A 67 9.90 -7.23 -11.35
C ASP A 67 9.22 -6.01 -11.98
N SER A 68 8.17 -5.51 -11.32
CA SER A 68 7.40 -4.36 -11.79
C SER A 68 8.17 -3.03 -11.77
N SER A 69 9.39 -2.99 -11.24
CA SER A 69 10.21 -1.76 -11.23
C SER A 69 10.99 -1.54 -12.53
N VAL A 70 11.24 -2.62 -13.29
CA VAL A 70 12.07 -2.61 -14.51
C VAL A 70 11.36 -3.19 -15.72
N GLU A 71 10.41 -4.11 -15.51
CA GLU A 71 9.66 -4.71 -16.60
C GLU A 71 8.61 -3.72 -17.15
N PRO A 72 8.36 -3.70 -18.47
CA PRO A 72 7.30 -2.89 -19.04
C PRO A 72 5.92 -3.38 -18.58
N TYR A 73 4.93 -2.47 -18.59
CA TYR A 73 3.56 -2.87 -18.33
C TYR A 73 3.07 -3.87 -19.40
N PRO A 74 2.48 -5.02 -19.03
CA PRO A 74 2.05 -6.03 -20.00
C PRO A 74 1.03 -5.50 -21.00
N SER A 75 1.20 -5.83 -22.29
CA SER A 75 0.26 -5.47 -23.37
C SER A 75 -0.87 -6.48 -23.58
N SER A 76 -0.85 -7.59 -22.85
CA SER A 76 -1.83 -8.67 -22.88
C SER A 76 -2.03 -9.24 -21.48
N ASP A 77 -3.16 -9.90 -21.26
CA ASP A 77 -3.42 -10.60 -20.00
C ASP A 77 -2.28 -11.60 -19.71
N PRO A 78 -1.69 -11.58 -18.49
CA PRO A 78 -0.65 -12.52 -18.12
C PRO A 78 -1.23 -13.94 -18.02
N THR A 79 -0.52 -14.92 -18.59
CA THR A 79 -1.01 -16.30 -18.69
C THR A 79 -0.25 -17.31 -17.81
N ALA A 80 0.86 -16.92 -17.18
CA ALA A 80 1.71 -17.80 -16.39
C ALA A 80 2.17 -17.14 -15.09
N GLY A 81 1.98 -17.80 -13.95
CA GLY A 81 2.35 -17.30 -12.62
C GLY A 81 1.47 -16.16 -12.11
N PHE A 82 0.29 -15.97 -12.70
CA PHE A 82 -0.69 -14.97 -12.29
C PHE A 82 -2.06 -15.62 -12.10
N SER A 83 -2.79 -15.17 -11.09
CA SER A 83 -4.16 -15.60 -10.80
C SER A 83 -5.13 -14.43 -11.02
N PRO A 84 -6.34 -14.67 -11.56
CA PRO A 84 -7.35 -13.62 -11.67
C PRO A 84 -7.69 -13.00 -10.31
N LEU A 85 -7.69 -11.67 -10.23
CA LEU A 85 -8.11 -10.91 -9.06
C LEU A 85 -8.93 -9.71 -9.52
N ASN A 86 -10.25 -9.78 -9.29
CA ASN A 86 -11.17 -8.70 -9.59
C ASN A 86 -11.49 -7.96 -8.30
N GLU A 87 -11.31 -6.64 -8.32
CA GLU A 87 -11.59 -5.79 -7.17
C GLU A 87 -12.91 -5.05 -7.37
N SER A 88 -13.76 -5.10 -6.35
CA SER A 88 -15.04 -4.38 -6.34
C SER A 88 -14.84 -2.86 -6.28
N PHE A 89 -13.68 -2.42 -5.80
CA PHE A 89 -13.31 -1.00 -5.74
C PHE A 89 -11.80 -0.80 -5.85
N ALA A 90 -11.39 0.03 -6.80
CA ALA A 90 -10.08 0.67 -6.87
C ALA A 90 -10.27 2.18 -6.88
N GLY A 91 -9.63 2.90 -5.97
CA GLY A 91 -9.75 4.35 -5.90
C GLY A 91 -9.36 4.91 -4.54
N ILE A 92 -9.80 6.14 -4.30
CA ILE A 92 -9.49 6.88 -3.07
C ILE A 92 -10.26 6.28 -1.89
N LEU A 93 -9.53 5.98 -0.83
CA LEU A 93 -10.07 5.76 0.50
C LEU A 93 -10.00 7.07 1.28
N ARG A 94 -10.98 7.36 2.11
CA ARG A 94 -10.99 8.55 2.95
C ARG A 94 -10.66 8.21 4.40
N GLY A 95 -9.64 8.85 4.95
CA GLY A 95 -9.22 8.68 6.33
C GLY A 95 -9.51 9.92 7.17
N THR A 96 -10.06 9.73 8.38
CA THR A 96 -10.23 10.80 9.37
C THR A 96 -9.18 10.66 10.47
N PRO A 97 -8.38 11.70 10.75
CA PRO A 97 -7.42 11.69 11.85
C PRO A 97 -8.08 11.52 13.22
N ALA A 98 -7.46 10.74 14.11
CA ALA A 98 -7.97 10.43 15.43
C ALA A 98 -8.13 11.64 16.35
N GLY A 99 -7.28 12.66 16.19
CA GLY A 99 -7.31 13.91 16.95
C GLY A 99 -8.28 14.96 16.40
N GLY A 100 -9.07 14.62 15.38
CA GLY A 100 -9.82 15.59 14.58
C GLY A 100 -8.94 16.25 13.51
N GLY A 101 -9.57 16.82 12.49
CA GLY A 101 -8.88 17.44 11.37
C GLY A 101 -9.59 17.22 10.04
N ALA A 102 -8.96 17.69 8.97
CA ALA A 102 -9.46 17.45 7.62
C ALA A 102 -9.36 15.96 7.27
N GLU A 103 -10.31 15.51 6.45
CA GLU A 103 -10.28 14.18 5.85
C GLU A 103 -9.12 14.09 4.85
N THR A 104 -8.37 12.99 4.91
CA THR A 104 -7.22 12.71 4.05
C THR A 104 -7.60 11.69 2.98
N SER A 105 -7.16 11.92 1.75
CA SER A 105 -7.22 10.91 0.69
C SER A 105 -6.07 9.92 0.83
N LEU A 106 -6.40 8.64 0.77
CA LEU A 106 -5.48 7.51 0.91
C LEU A 106 -5.64 6.59 -0.31
N TYR A 107 -4.59 5.83 -0.61
CA TYR A 107 -4.63 4.70 -1.53
C TYR A 107 -4.14 3.45 -0.81
N CYS A 108 -4.65 2.30 -1.23
CA CYS A 108 -4.18 1.00 -0.79
C CYS A 108 -2.81 0.69 -1.38
N ILE A 109 -1.89 0.16 -0.58
CA ILE A 109 -0.54 -0.24 -0.97
C ILE A 109 -0.29 -1.76 -0.87
N ASP A 110 -1.29 -2.54 -0.48
CA ASP A 110 -1.24 -4.02 -0.42
C ASP A 110 -2.62 -4.55 -0.74
N ILE A 111 -2.77 -5.05 -1.96
CA ILE A 111 -4.02 -5.64 -2.44
C ILE A 111 -4.25 -7.05 -1.88
N ARG A 112 -3.38 -7.61 -1.04
CA ARG A 112 -3.57 -8.93 -0.43
C ARG A 112 -4.07 -8.84 1.00
N THR A 113 -4.04 -7.64 1.58
CA THR A 113 -4.56 -7.36 2.91
C THR A 113 -5.95 -6.73 2.81
N THR A 114 -6.87 -7.12 3.68
CA THR A 114 -8.25 -6.58 3.69
C THR A 114 -8.35 -5.32 4.56
N THR A 115 -9.17 -4.36 4.13
CA THR A 115 -9.66 -3.22 4.91
C THR A 115 -11.14 -3.03 4.75
N GLN A 116 -11.70 -2.17 5.57
CA GLN A 116 -13.06 -1.72 5.47
C GLN A 116 -13.20 -0.45 6.30
N ILE A 117 -14.27 0.27 6.03
CA ILE A 117 -14.68 1.42 6.83
C ILE A 117 -14.72 1.02 8.31
N GLY A 118 -14.12 1.84 9.16
CA GLY A 118 -14.01 1.64 10.61
C GLY A 118 -12.66 1.08 11.07
N ILE A 119 -11.79 0.62 10.16
CA ILE A 119 -10.44 0.19 10.54
C ILE A 119 -9.56 1.39 10.90
N GLY A 120 -8.90 1.28 12.05
CA GLY A 120 -7.88 2.20 12.51
C GLY A 120 -6.48 1.82 12.02
N TYR A 121 -5.67 2.82 11.74
CA TYR A 121 -4.29 2.68 11.30
C TYR A 121 -3.36 3.56 12.13
N GLU A 122 -2.15 3.04 12.32
CA GLU A 122 -0.99 3.80 12.78
C GLU A 122 -0.26 4.36 11.56
N LEU A 123 0.17 5.62 11.66
CA LEU A 123 0.98 6.26 10.64
C LEU A 123 2.44 5.88 10.88
N GLY A 124 3.05 5.24 9.89
CA GLY A 124 4.50 5.07 9.83
C GLY A 124 5.17 6.23 9.08
N THR A 125 6.48 6.39 9.24
CA THR A 125 7.24 7.30 8.37
C THR A 125 7.54 6.64 7.02
N TRP A 126 7.90 7.48 6.04
CA TRP A 126 8.25 7.00 4.71
C TRP A 126 9.51 6.12 4.71
N ASP A 127 10.52 6.49 5.50
CA ASP A 127 11.79 5.77 5.59
C ASP A 127 11.67 4.44 6.34
N GLU A 128 10.64 4.28 7.19
CA GLU A 128 10.32 3.03 7.87
C GLU A 128 9.42 2.09 7.04
N SER A 129 8.98 2.55 5.87
CA SER A 129 8.04 1.81 5.02
C SER A 129 8.71 0.59 4.39
N ASN A 130 8.12 -0.59 4.60
CA ASN A 130 8.51 -1.83 3.91
C ASN A 130 7.75 -2.04 2.59
N VAL A 131 7.17 -0.98 2.01
CA VAL A 131 6.41 -1.05 0.76
C VAL A 131 7.35 -1.31 -0.42
N PRO A 132 7.11 -2.37 -1.23
CA PRO A 132 7.88 -2.58 -2.44
C PRO A 132 7.78 -1.35 -3.36
N ASN A 133 8.91 -0.96 -3.96
CA ASN A 133 8.97 0.17 -4.89
C ASN A 133 8.46 1.50 -4.33
N VAL A 134 8.65 1.74 -3.03
CA VAL A 134 8.15 2.92 -2.32
C VAL A 134 8.48 4.23 -3.05
N GLY A 135 9.68 4.40 -3.60
CA GLY A 135 10.04 5.59 -4.39
C GLY A 135 9.16 5.84 -5.63
N LEU A 136 8.73 4.77 -6.33
CA LEU A 136 7.80 4.86 -7.46
C LEU A 136 6.38 5.19 -6.98
N VAL A 137 5.96 4.62 -5.84
CA VAL A 137 4.69 4.99 -5.19
C VAL A 137 4.67 6.47 -4.81
N ALA A 138 5.75 7.01 -4.22
CA ALA A 138 5.89 8.45 -3.93
C ALA A 138 5.68 9.28 -5.20
N ARG A 139 6.34 8.87 -6.29
CA ARG A 139 6.22 9.58 -7.56
C ARG A 139 4.78 9.58 -8.07
N ILE A 140 4.09 8.45 -8.03
CA ILE A 140 2.67 8.35 -8.41
C ILE A 140 1.82 9.32 -7.58
N LEU A 141 1.98 9.29 -6.25
CA LEU A 141 1.20 10.13 -5.34
C LEU A 141 1.44 11.62 -5.55
N ASN A 142 2.63 12.03 -5.98
CA ASN A 142 2.98 13.44 -6.23
C ASN A 142 2.57 13.94 -7.61
N GLU A 143 2.60 13.07 -8.64
CA GLU A 143 2.41 13.48 -10.04
C GLU A 143 1.00 13.24 -10.57
N TYR A 144 0.19 12.38 -9.95
CA TYR A 144 -1.13 11.96 -10.46
C TYR A 144 -2.29 12.34 -9.55
N TYR A 145 -3.50 11.97 -9.96
CA TYR A 145 -4.73 12.22 -9.20
C TYR A 145 -4.63 11.72 -7.74
N PRO A 146 -5.07 12.51 -6.74
CA PRO A 146 -5.76 13.79 -6.84
C PRO A 146 -4.84 15.04 -6.84
N GLN A 147 -3.52 14.90 -6.82
CA GLN A 147 -2.61 16.07 -6.86
C GLN A 147 -2.69 16.81 -8.20
N THR A 148 -2.94 16.06 -9.28
CA THR A 148 -3.16 16.59 -10.62
C THR A 148 -4.40 15.95 -11.27
N ASP A 149 -4.79 16.42 -12.46
CA ASP A 149 -5.82 15.78 -13.29
C ASP A 149 -5.27 14.68 -14.21
N ALA A 150 -4.04 14.19 -13.96
CA ALA A 150 -3.48 13.06 -14.68
C ALA A 150 -4.01 11.71 -14.11
N PRO A 151 -4.24 10.69 -14.95
CA PRO A 151 -4.13 10.72 -16.41
C PRO A 151 -5.27 11.53 -17.07
N ALA A 152 -4.94 12.23 -18.16
CA ALA A 152 -5.90 13.04 -18.90
C ALA A 152 -6.92 12.18 -19.67
N GLY A 153 -8.06 12.77 -20.03
CA GLY A 153 -9.10 12.09 -20.83
C GLY A 153 -9.97 11.07 -20.07
N LEU A 154 -9.73 10.91 -18.77
CA LEU A 154 -10.52 10.02 -17.90
C LEU A 154 -11.49 10.81 -17.01
N THR A 155 -12.56 10.15 -16.56
CA THR A 155 -13.39 10.67 -15.46
C THR A 155 -12.63 10.61 -14.13
N THR A 156 -13.09 11.35 -13.12
CA THR A 156 -12.51 11.31 -11.77
C THR A 156 -12.44 9.89 -11.19
N ASN A 157 -13.48 9.08 -11.38
CA ASN A 157 -13.50 7.68 -10.91
C ASN A 157 -12.46 6.83 -11.63
N GLN A 158 -12.33 7.00 -12.95
CA GLN A 158 -11.33 6.29 -13.75
C GLN A 158 -9.90 6.72 -13.41
N ARG A 159 -9.66 8.01 -13.15
CA ARG A 159 -8.34 8.50 -12.69
C ARG A 159 -7.95 7.86 -11.36
N ALA A 160 -8.86 7.90 -10.38
CA ALA A 160 -8.60 7.32 -9.08
C ALA A 160 -8.34 5.81 -9.15
N ALA A 161 -9.13 5.07 -9.94
CA ALA A 161 -8.90 3.65 -10.17
C ALA A 161 -7.58 3.37 -10.91
N ALA A 162 -7.21 4.18 -11.89
CA ALA A 162 -5.95 4.06 -12.61
C ALA A 162 -4.74 4.27 -11.67
N VAL A 163 -4.80 5.28 -10.81
CA VAL A 163 -3.75 5.53 -9.79
C VAL A 163 -3.66 4.38 -8.80
N GLN A 164 -4.79 3.90 -8.27
CA GLN A 164 -4.82 2.76 -7.36
C GLN A 164 -4.23 1.50 -8.00
N ALA A 165 -4.59 1.20 -9.26
CA ALA A 165 -4.05 0.06 -9.99
C ALA A 165 -2.56 0.22 -10.31
N ALA A 166 -2.08 1.44 -10.59
CA ALA A 166 -0.66 1.72 -10.78
C ALA A 166 0.13 1.48 -9.49
N ILE A 167 -0.40 1.88 -8.33
CA ILE A 167 0.22 1.57 -7.03
C ILE A 167 0.32 0.05 -6.86
N TRP A 168 -0.77 -0.70 -7.04
CA TRP A 168 -0.76 -2.16 -6.93
C TRP A 168 0.14 -2.86 -7.95
N TYR A 169 0.37 -2.29 -9.12
CA TYR A 169 1.37 -2.82 -10.05
C TYR A 169 2.77 -2.81 -9.43
N PHE A 170 3.16 -1.69 -8.82
CA PHE A 170 4.48 -1.54 -8.21
C PHE A 170 4.60 -2.23 -6.85
N THR A 171 3.52 -2.29 -6.05
CA THR A 171 3.56 -2.88 -4.70
C THR A 171 3.27 -4.38 -4.71
N ASP A 172 2.35 -4.83 -5.56
CA ASP A 172 1.75 -6.18 -5.49
C ASP A 172 1.81 -6.95 -6.81
N LYS A 173 2.43 -6.38 -7.85
CA LYS A 173 2.49 -6.97 -9.21
C LYS A 173 1.09 -7.21 -9.80
N TYR A 174 0.14 -6.32 -9.50
CA TYR A 174 -1.20 -6.35 -10.06
C TYR A 174 -1.25 -5.79 -11.49
N VAL A 175 -1.91 -6.47 -12.40
CA VAL A 175 -2.06 -6.09 -13.81
C VAL A 175 -3.54 -6.02 -14.15
N LEU A 176 -3.98 -4.92 -14.75
CA LEU A 176 -5.35 -4.78 -15.24
C LEU A 176 -5.57 -5.71 -16.42
N ALA A 177 -6.75 -6.32 -16.47
CA ALA A 177 -7.16 -7.12 -17.61
C ALA A 177 -7.26 -6.21 -18.84
N VAL A 178 -6.62 -6.62 -19.93
CA VAL A 178 -6.71 -5.93 -21.21
C VAL A 178 -8.12 -6.16 -21.74
N ILE A 179 -8.86 -5.08 -21.99
CA ILE A 179 -10.20 -5.17 -22.58
C ILE A 179 -10.03 -5.64 -24.03
N GLY A 180 -10.08 -6.95 -24.24
CA GLY A 180 -10.31 -7.53 -25.56
C GLY A 180 -11.76 -7.28 -25.96
N HIS A 181 -11.98 -6.69 -27.14
CA HIS A 181 -13.24 -6.80 -27.86
C HIS A 181 -13.66 -8.29 -27.86
N ARG A 182 -14.65 -8.64 -27.04
CA ARG A 182 -15.46 -9.83 -27.27
C ARG A 182 -16.81 -9.36 -27.79
#